data_AF-A0A2Z4PQC8-F1
#
_entry.id   AF-A0A2Z4PQC8-F1
#
_cell.length_a   1.000
_cell.length_b   1.000
_cell.length_c   1.000
_cell.angle_alpha   90.00
_cell.angle_beta   90.00
_cell.angle_gamma   90.00
#
_symmetry.space_group_name_H-M   'P 1'
#
loop_
_entity.id
_entity.type
_entity.pdbx_description
1 polymer ?
#
loop_
_entity_poly.entity_id
_entity_poly.type
_entity_poly.pdbx_seq_one_letter_code
_entity_poly.pdbx_strand_id
1 'polypeptide(L)' 'MFSNSQKGAKASAMLYSIIETAKSNNLNPHAYLQLLFTKMPQVKSIEEYEQLLPWNAKELLAKKA' A
#
# COMPACT_ATOMS: atom_id res chain seq x y z
N MET A 1 -1.35 -24.90 1.67
CA MET A 1 -0.63 -24.28 0.52
C MET A 1 -1.68 -23.71 -0.44
N PHE A 2 -1.96 -22.41 -0.37
CA PHE A 2 -3.00 -21.75 -1.19
C PHE A 2 -2.42 -21.21 -2.51
N SER A 3 -1.73 -22.05 -3.28
CA SER A 3 -0.89 -21.60 -4.41
C SER A 3 -1.12 -22.32 -5.73
N ASN A 4 -2.31 -22.92 -5.94
CA ASN A 4 -2.62 -23.62 -7.21
C ASN A 4 -3.35 -22.76 -8.27
N SER A 5 -3.50 -21.45 -8.06
CA SER A 5 -4.06 -20.57 -9.11
C SER A 5 -3.08 -19.45 -9.47
N GLN A 6 -2.91 -19.21 -10.78
CA GLN A 6 -2.12 -18.08 -11.30
C GLN A 6 -2.59 -16.74 -10.72
N LYS A 7 -3.89 -16.62 -10.42
CA LYS A 7 -4.48 -15.44 -9.77
C LYS A 7 -3.93 -15.23 -8.35
N GLY A 8 -3.84 -16.29 -7.55
CA GLY A 8 -3.29 -16.23 -6.20
C GLY A 8 -1.81 -15.88 -6.19
N ALA A 9 -1.01 -16.53 -7.05
CA ALA A 9 0.41 -16.21 -7.20
C ALA A 9 0.64 -14.75 -7.61
N LYS A 10 -0.17 -14.24 -8.56
CA LYS A 10 -0.12 -12.83 -8.98
C LYS A 10 -0.49 -11.87 -7.85
N ALA A 11 -1.54 -12.17 -7.09
CA ALA A 11 -1.93 -11.37 -5.93
C ALA A 11 -0.83 -11.32 -4.87
N SER A 12 -0.21 -12.47 -4.55
CA SER A 12 0.93 -12.52 -3.64
C SER A 12 2.12 -11.71 -4.14
N ALA A 13 2.47 -11.84 -5.43
CA ALA A 13 3.56 -11.06 -6.02
C ALA A 13 3.30 -9.55 -5.93
N MET A 14 2.09 -9.09 -6.23
CA MET A 14 1.71 -7.67 -6.09
C MET A 14 1.83 -7.20 -4.64
N LEU A 15 1.36 -7.99 -3.67
CA LEU A 15 1.49 -7.65 -2.25
C LEU A 15 2.96 -7.52 -1.83
N TYR A 16 3.82 -8.45 -2.24
CA TYR A 16 5.25 -8.37 -1.98
C TYR A 16 5.88 -7.13 -2.62
N SER A 17 5.53 -6.80 -3.87
CA SER A 17 6.01 -5.57 -4.51
C SER A 17 5.64 -4.32 -3.73
N ILE A 18 4.41 -4.23 -3.20
CA ILE A 18 3.96 -3.10 -2.37
C ILE A 18 4.74 -3.03 -1.05
N ILE A 19 4.99 -4.17 -0.42
CA ILE A 19 5.78 -4.25 0.83
C ILE A 19 7.21 -3.77 0.58
N GLU A 20 7.87 -4.25 -0.46
CA GLU A 20 9.24 -3.84 -0.81
C GLU A 20 9.32 -2.35 -1.19
N THR A 21 8.28 -1.83 -1.85
CA THR A 21 8.15 -0.40 -2.15
C THR A 21 8.04 0.42 -0.87
N ALA A 22 7.22 -0.02 0.10
CA ALA A 22 7.08 0.65 1.39
C ALA A 22 8.41 0.68 2.15
N LYS A 23 9.12 -0.45 2.20
CA LYS A 23 10.45 -0.54 2.83
C LYS A 23 11.46 0.39 2.16
N SER A 24 11.49 0.42 0.83
CA SER A 24 12.38 1.28 0.05
C SER A 24 12.13 2.78 0.30
N ASN A 25 10.92 3.15 0.73
CA ASN A 25 10.55 4.51 1.12
C ASN A 25 10.63 4.75 2.64
N ASN A 26 11.29 3.85 3.39
CA ASN A 26 11.39 3.90 4.86
C ASN A 26 10.03 3.96 5.59
N LEU A 27 8.98 3.38 4.99
CA LEU A 27 7.67 3.25 5.62
C LEU A 27 7.55 1.92 6.37
N ASN A 28 6.76 1.92 7.45
CA ASN A 28 6.32 0.67 8.05
C ASN A 28 5.34 -0.03 7.08
N PRO A 29 5.66 -1.24 6.57
CA PRO A 29 4.82 -1.88 5.55
C PRO A 29 3.42 -2.21 6.03
N HIS A 30 3.26 -2.59 7.29
CA HIS A 30 1.96 -2.90 7.87
C HIS A 30 1.08 -1.64 7.94
N ALA A 31 1.62 -0.54 8.47
CA ALA A 31 0.90 0.72 8.56
C ALA A 31 0.52 1.27 7.17
N TYR A 32 1.41 1.14 6.19
CA TYR A 32 1.15 1.55 4.81
C TYR A 32 0.05 0.70 4.15
N LEU A 33 0.07 -0.62 4.31
CA LEU A 33 -1.00 -1.50 3.82
C LEU A 33 -2.35 -1.18 4.47
N GLN A 34 -2.37 -0.95 5.78
CA GLN A 34 -3.60 -0.52 6.47
C GLN A 34 -4.12 0.81 5.92
N LEU A 35 -3.24 1.77 5.67
CA LEU A 35 -3.60 3.06 5.06
C LEU A 35 -4.20 2.85 3.67
N LEU A 36 -3.55 2.08 2.81
CA LEU A 36 -4.04 1.76 1.47
C LEU A 36 -5.42 1.09 1.52
N PHE A 37 -5.61 0.03 2.30
CA PHE A 37 -6.90 -0.66 2.35
C PHE A 37 -8.02 0.18 2.98
N THR A 38 -7.67 1.10 3.89
CA THR A 38 -8.66 2.01 4.49
C THR A 38 -9.04 3.13 3.53
N LYS A 39 -8.05 3.74 2.87
CA LYS A 39 -8.21 4.98 2.10
C LYS A 39 -8.48 4.75 0.62
N MET A 40 -7.97 3.69 -0.02
CA MET A 40 -8.24 3.40 -1.43
C MET A 40 -9.73 3.42 -1.77
N PRO A 41 -10.64 2.79 -0.99
CA PRO A 41 -12.07 2.82 -1.31
C PRO A 41 -12.71 4.20 -1.20
N GLN A 42 -12.05 5.15 -0.54
CA GLN A 42 -12.54 6.50 -0.27
C GLN A 42 -12.05 7.52 -1.31
N VAL A 43 -11.03 7.18 -2.11
CA VAL A 43 -10.44 8.06 -3.12
C VAL A 43 -11.45 8.38 -4.22
N LYS A 44 -11.66 9.67 -4.49
CA LYS A 44 -12.55 10.15 -5.56
C LYS A 44 -11.83 10.98 -6.61
N SER A 45 -10.63 11.49 -6.32
CA SER A 45 -9.81 12.24 -7.27
C SER A 45 -8.41 11.64 -7.42
N ILE A 46 -7.73 12.03 -8.51
CA ILE A 46 -6.35 11.65 -8.81
C ILE A 46 -5.41 12.21 -7.73
N GLU A 47 -5.63 13.44 -7.28
CA GLU A 47 -4.84 14.06 -6.23
C GLU A 47 -4.92 13.27 -4.92
N GLU A 48 -6.10 12.78 -4.54
CA GLU A 48 -6.26 11.90 -3.36
C GLU A 48 -5.52 10.58 -3.53
N TYR A 49 -5.48 10.04 -4.75
CA TYR A 49 -4.70 8.84 -5.06
C TYR A 49 -3.19 9.11 -4.94
N GLU A 50 -2.71 10.25 -5.43
CA GLU A 50 -1.31 10.65 -5.34
C GLU A 50 -0.84 10.82 -3.90
N GLN A 51 -1.72 11.25 -3.00
CA GLN A 51 -1.42 11.32 -1.57
C GLN A 51 -1.17 9.94 -0.94
N LEU A 52 -1.74 8.88 -1.50
CA LEU A 52 -1.53 7.51 -1.05
C LEU A 52 -0.22 6.89 -1.57
N LEU A 53 0.49 7.55 -2.47
CA LEU A 53 1.77 7.07 -2.99
C LEU A 53 2.84 7.04 -1.89
N PRO A 54 3.81 6.12 -1.94
CA PRO A 54 4.67 5.81 -0.81
C PRO A 54 5.59 6.96 -0.39
N TRP A 55 5.89 7.90 -1.29
CA TRP A 55 6.65 9.11 -0.96
C TRP A 55 5.82 10.17 -0.21
N ASN A 56 4.50 10.24 -0.46
CA ASN A 56 3.58 11.19 0.19
C ASN A 56 2.93 10.59 1.46
N ALA A 57 2.73 9.27 1.48
CA ALA A 57 2.09 8.56 2.58
C ALA A 57 2.86 8.67 3.89
N LYS A 58 4.16 8.97 3.86
CA LYS A 58 4.97 9.22 5.07
C LYS A 58 4.38 10.36 5.91
N GLU A 59 3.98 11.45 5.27
CA GLU A 59 3.37 12.59 5.95
C GLU A 59 1.99 12.24 6.51
N LEU A 60 1.21 11.45 5.78
CA LEU A 60 -0.11 11.00 6.24
C LEU A 60 -0.01 10.07 7.45
N LEU A 61 1.01 9.21 7.49
CA LEU A 61 1.28 8.32 8.62
C LEU A 61 1.83 9.10 9.82
N ALA A 62 2.66 10.12 9.59
CA ALA A 62 3.18 10.99 10.65
C ALA A 62 2.11 11.88 11.29
N LYS A 63 1.12 12.35 10.51
CA LYS A 63 -0.02 13.14 11.00
C LYS A 63 -1.05 12.32 11.80
N LYS A 64 -0.92 10.99 11.81
CA LYS A 64 -1.84 10.07 12.50
C LYS A 64 -1.33 9.63 13.88
N ALA A 65 -0.15 10.09 14.28
CA ALA A 65 0.45 9.91 15.61
C ALA A 65 0.25 11.18 16.45
#